data_AF-A0A6P3DYN1-F1
#
_entry.id   AF-A0A6P3DYN1-F1
#
_cell.length_a   1.000
_cell.length_b   1.000
_cell.length_c   1.000
_cell.angle_alpha   90.00
_cell.angle_beta   90.00
_cell.angle_gamma   90.00
#
_symmetry.space_group_name_H-M   'P 1'
#
loop_
_entity.id
_entity.type
_entity.pdbx_description
1 polymer ?
#
loop_
_entity_poly.entity_id
_entity_poly.type
_entity_poly.pdbx_seq_one_letter_code
_entity_poly.pdbx_strand_id
1 'polypeptide(L)'
;MTTLNTSLVDPELFKIFAFWGSVLALKLLAMAPLTARFRFKNLAFANIEDTKTLKGSKVNTNDPEVERVRRAHLNDLENILIWYIVTFAWLTTGPSTWLASMLIRAFVIARFVHTVVYAIFPKQPHRALAFFVGFGITGYQAFSTLLYYL
;
A
#
# COMPACT_ATOMS: atom_id res chain seq x y z
N MET A 1 -6.26 -37.81 23.83
CA MET A 1 -5.38 -37.01 22.96
C MET A 1 -6.16 -35.79 22.51
N THR A 2 -6.01 -34.68 23.22
CA THR A 2 -6.53 -33.37 22.79
C THR A 2 -5.71 -32.93 21.59
N THR A 3 -6.33 -32.91 20.41
CA THR A 3 -5.82 -32.20 19.26
C THR A 3 -5.72 -30.72 19.64
N LEU A 4 -4.52 -30.28 20.02
CA LEU A 4 -4.20 -28.86 20.11
C LEU A 4 -4.30 -28.32 18.67
N ASN A 5 -5.50 -27.86 18.29
CA ASN A 5 -5.72 -27.01 17.12
C ASN A 5 -4.94 -25.72 17.35
N THR A 6 -3.64 -25.78 17.13
CA THR A 6 -2.74 -24.65 17.27
C THR A 6 -2.88 -23.86 15.99
N SER A 7 -3.60 -22.74 16.05
CA SER A 7 -3.78 -21.87 14.90
C SER A 7 -2.42 -21.38 14.40
N LEU A 8 -2.20 -21.42 13.08
CA LEU A 8 -0.94 -21.00 12.44
C LEU A 8 -0.53 -19.58 12.83
N VAL A 9 -1.52 -18.70 13.04
CA VAL A 9 -1.36 -17.35 13.56
C VAL A 9 -2.33 -17.18 14.71
N ASP A 10 -1.92 -16.46 15.76
CA ASP A 10 -2.81 -16.07 16.85
C ASP A 10 -4.07 -15.35 16.29
N PRO A 11 -5.30 -15.73 16.71
CA PRO A 11 -6.52 -15.15 16.16
C PRO A 11 -6.65 -13.64 16.34
N GLU A 12 -6.12 -13.08 17.43
CA GLU A 12 -6.11 -11.64 17.70
C GLU A 12 -5.15 -10.92 16.73
N LEU A 13 -3.96 -11.46 16.53
CA LEU A 13 -3.01 -10.96 15.53
C LEU A 13 -3.60 -10.97 14.12
N PHE A 14 -4.24 -12.08 13.74
CA PHE A 14 -4.87 -12.19 12.42
C PHE A 14 -6.00 -11.18 12.24
N LYS A 15 -6.82 -10.95 13.28
CA LYS A 15 -7.89 -9.93 13.23
C LYS A 15 -7.34 -8.52 12.97
N ILE A 16 -6.24 -8.15 13.63
CA ILE A 16 -5.58 -6.85 13.44
C ILE A 16 -5.06 -6.74 12.00
N PHE A 17 -4.34 -7.76 11.54
CA PHE A 17 -3.80 -7.82 10.18
C PHE A 17 -4.91 -7.75 9.11
N ALA A 18 -5.98 -8.54 9.27
CA ALA A 18 -7.08 -8.58 8.32
C ALA A 18 -7.81 -7.23 8.24
N PHE A 19 -8.08 -6.58 9.37
CA PHE A 19 -8.73 -5.27 9.39
C PHE A 19 -7.87 -4.20 8.70
N TRP A 20 -6.64 -4.01 9.15
CA TRP A 20 -5.74 -2.97 8.62
C TRP A 20 -5.27 -3.26 7.20
N GLY A 21 -5.09 -4.54 6.87
CA GLY A 21 -4.92 -5.02 5.52
C GLY A 21 -6.11 -4.59 4.66
N SER A 22 -7.34 -4.91 5.04
CA SER A 22 -8.53 -4.55 4.26
C SER A 22 -8.62 -3.03 3.99
N VAL A 23 -8.23 -2.20 4.96
CA VAL A 23 -8.12 -0.74 4.79
C VAL A 23 -7.11 -0.37 3.69
N LEU A 24 -5.92 -0.99 3.68
CA LEU A 24 -4.92 -0.78 2.61
C LEU A 24 -5.39 -1.30 1.26
N ALA A 25 -6.06 -2.46 1.20
CA ALA A 25 -6.62 -2.99 -0.03
C ALA A 25 -7.65 -2.03 -0.64
N LEU A 26 -8.58 -1.51 0.17
CA LEU A 26 -9.56 -0.51 -0.27
C LEU A 26 -8.87 0.76 -0.78
N LYS A 27 -7.81 1.20 -0.10
CA LYS A 27 -7.02 2.33 -0.54
C LYS A 27 -6.32 2.07 -1.89
N LEU A 28 -5.76 0.88 -2.10
CA LEU A 28 -5.14 0.50 -3.37
C LEU A 28 -6.18 0.48 -4.50
N LEU A 29 -7.37 -0.08 -4.24
CA LEU A 29 -8.49 -0.04 -5.17
C LEU A 29 -8.91 1.40 -5.50
N ALA A 30 -8.90 2.31 -4.51
CA ALA A 30 -9.24 3.71 -4.71
C ALA A 30 -8.22 4.51 -5.56
N MET A 31 -7.00 4.02 -5.74
CA MET A 31 -6.00 4.68 -6.60
C MET A 31 -6.36 4.62 -8.10
N ALA A 32 -7.04 3.56 -8.54
CA ALA A 32 -7.52 3.42 -9.92
C ALA A 32 -8.56 4.50 -10.31
N PRO A 33 -9.69 4.68 -9.59
CA PRO A 33 -10.64 5.74 -9.89
C PRO A 33 -10.05 7.14 -9.67
N LEU A 34 -9.11 7.31 -8.73
CA LEU A 34 -8.38 8.57 -8.60
C LEU A 34 -7.59 8.91 -9.87
N THR A 35 -6.90 7.92 -10.46
CA THR A 35 -6.19 8.09 -11.74
C THR A 35 -7.18 8.46 -12.85
N ALA A 36 -8.31 7.77 -12.93
CA ALA A 36 -9.35 8.06 -13.92
C ALA A 36 -9.89 9.49 -13.76
N ARG A 37 -10.17 9.94 -12.53
CA ARG A 37 -10.61 11.32 -12.25
C ARG A 37 -9.65 12.36 -12.83
N PHE A 38 -8.34 12.19 -12.68
CA PHE A 38 -7.37 13.13 -13.25
C PHE A 38 -7.31 13.05 -14.78
N ARG A 39 -7.50 11.88 -15.39
CA ARG A 39 -7.63 11.75 -16.85
C ARG A 39 -8.82 12.52 -17.40
N PHE A 40 -9.98 12.37 -16.76
CA PHE A 40 -11.19 13.11 -17.15
C PHE A 40 -11.05 14.62 -16.90
N LYS A 41 -10.48 15.04 -15.75
CA LYS A 41 -10.22 16.44 -15.42
C LYS A 41 -9.32 17.12 -16.46
N ASN A 42 -8.25 16.43 -16.88
CA ASN A 42 -7.24 17.00 -17.77
C ASN A 42 -7.48 16.67 -19.25
N LEU A 43 -8.57 15.96 -19.56
CA LEU A 43 -8.92 15.44 -20.88
C LEU A 43 -7.73 14.70 -21.55
N ALA A 44 -6.94 14.01 -20.72
CA ALA A 44 -5.69 13.36 -21.08
C ALA A 44 -5.83 11.84 -20.95
N PHE A 45 -6.16 11.20 -22.08
CA PHE A 45 -6.42 9.77 -22.12
C PHE A 45 -5.22 9.00 -22.67
N ALA A 46 -5.14 7.72 -22.31
CA ALA A 46 -4.05 6.86 -22.77
C ALA A 46 -4.33 6.31 -24.18
N ASN A 47 -5.60 6.07 -24.51
CA ASN A 47 -6.00 5.42 -25.74
C ASN A 47 -6.84 6.34 -26.63
N ILE A 48 -6.81 6.09 -27.95
CA ILE A 48 -7.50 6.90 -28.96
C ILE A 48 -9.02 6.76 -28.84
N GLU A 49 -9.54 5.57 -28.51
CA GLU A 49 -10.98 5.32 -28.35
C GLU A 49 -11.61 6.22 -27.29
N ASP A 50 -10.90 6.47 -26.19
CA ASP A 50 -11.38 7.30 -25.08
C ASP A 50 -11.48 8.79 -25.44
N THR A 51 -10.81 9.20 -26.53
CA THR A 51 -10.85 10.60 -27.00
C THR A 51 -12.00 10.91 -27.95
N LYS A 52 -12.67 9.87 -28.48
CA LYS A 52 -13.71 10.04 -29.50
C LYS A 52 -15.00 10.65 -28.94
N THR A 53 -15.26 10.44 -27.65
CA THR A 53 -16.52 10.82 -26.99
C THR A 53 -16.46 12.20 -26.32
N LEU A 54 -15.27 12.70 -25.98
CA LEU A 54 -15.09 13.95 -25.24
C LEU A 54 -14.40 15.01 -26.12
N LYS A 55 -15.14 16.07 -26.45
CA LYS A 55 -14.63 17.19 -27.25
C LYS A 55 -13.45 17.87 -26.54
N GLY A 56 -12.34 18.05 -27.27
CA GLY A 56 -11.11 18.67 -26.73
C GLY A 56 -10.18 17.70 -25.99
N SER A 57 -10.52 16.41 -25.93
CA SER A 57 -9.64 15.39 -25.38
C SER A 57 -8.52 15.00 -26.33
N LYS A 58 -7.41 14.56 -25.74
CA LYS A 58 -6.19 14.20 -26.46
C LYS A 58 -5.61 12.92 -25.89
N VAL A 59 -4.97 12.16 -26.77
CA VAL A 59 -4.07 11.08 -26.35
C VAL A 59 -2.84 11.73 -25.76
N ASN A 60 -2.71 11.65 -24.44
CA ASN A 60 -1.59 12.21 -23.70
C ASN A 60 -1.27 11.28 -22.52
N THR A 61 -0.20 10.52 -22.68
CA THR A 61 0.34 9.63 -21.65
C THR A 61 1.29 10.34 -20.69
N ASN A 62 1.68 11.59 -20.98
CA ASN A 62 2.67 12.34 -20.20
C ASN A 62 2.04 13.49 -19.39
N ASP A 63 0.74 13.44 -19.10
CA ASP A 63 0.10 14.45 -18.26
C ASP A 63 0.71 14.44 -16.83
N PRO A 64 1.28 15.56 -16.36
CA PRO A 64 2.04 15.57 -15.10
C PRO A 64 1.22 15.19 -13.87
N GLU A 65 -0.08 15.50 -13.81
CA GLU A 65 -0.92 15.13 -12.66
C GLU A 65 -1.29 13.65 -12.73
N VAL A 66 -1.68 13.15 -13.92
CA VAL A 66 -1.98 11.73 -14.13
C VAL A 66 -0.77 10.85 -13.80
N GLU A 67 0.42 11.23 -14.28
CA GLU A 67 1.65 10.47 -14.01
C GLU A 67 2.10 10.55 -12.54
N ARG A 68 1.72 11.60 -11.79
CA ARG A 68 1.94 11.62 -10.34
C ARG A 68 1.08 10.58 -9.63
N VAL A 69 -0.21 10.51 -9.95
CA VAL A 69 -1.11 9.52 -9.33
C VAL A 69 -0.72 8.10 -9.74
N ARG A 70 -0.35 7.87 -11.01
CA ARG A 70 0.13 6.57 -11.49
C ARG A 70 1.39 6.12 -10.76
N ARG A 71 2.37 7.01 -10.55
CA ARG A 71 3.58 6.67 -9.78
C ARG A 71 3.30 6.42 -8.31
N ALA A 72 2.36 7.16 -7.69
CA ALA A 72 1.91 6.87 -6.34
C ALA A 72 1.30 5.47 -6.25
N HIS A 73 0.43 5.13 -7.21
CA HIS A 73 -0.21 3.81 -7.30
C HIS A 73 0.81 2.69 -7.54
N LEU A 74 1.78 2.89 -8.44
CA LEU A 74 2.85 1.92 -8.66
C LEU A 74 3.67 1.67 -7.38
N ASN A 75 4.02 2.74 -6.67
CA ASN A 75 4.73 2.59 -5.40
C ASN A 75 3.90 1.84 -4.36
N ASP A 76 2.58 1.98 -4.36
CA ASP A 76 1.71 1.18 -3.50
C ASP A 76 1.73 -0.30 -3.87
N LEU A 77 1.69 -0.62 -5.17
CA LEU A 77 1.79 -2.01 -5.64
C LEU A 77 3.13 -2.64 -5.22
N GLU A 78 4.22 -1.89 -5.34
CA GLU A 78 5.56 -2.36 -4.97
C GLU A 78 5.72 -2.59 -3.46
N ASN A 79 5.10 -1.76 -2.61
CA ASN A 79 5.33 -1.81 -1.16
C ASN A 79 4.27 -2.59 -0.39
N ILE A 80 2.98 -2.37 -0.70
CA ILE A 80 1.87 -2.96 0.05
C ILE A 80 1.83 -4.47 -0.18
N LEU A 81 2.05 -4.95 -1.41
CA LEU A 81 2.02 -6.38 -1.72
C LEU A 81 3.13 -7.14 -0.99
N ILE A 82 4.35 -6.60 -0.99
CA ILE A 82 5.47 -7.20 -0.23
C ILE A 82 5.16 -7.20 1.26
N TRP A 83 4.62 -6.09 1.79
CA TRP A 83 4.26 -6.01 3.20
C TRP A 83 3.18 -7.02 3.60
N TYR A 84 2.17 -7.28 2.76
CA TYR A 84 1.19 -8.34 3.03
C TYR A 84 1.84 -9.70 3.23
N ILE A 85 2.72 -10.07 2.30
CA ILE A 85 3.41 -11.38 2.31
C ILE A 85 4.31 -11.48 3.53
N VAL A 86 5.18 -10.48 3.73
CA VAL A 86 6.16 -10.46 4.82
C VAL A 86 5.49 -10.39 6.18
N THR A 87 4.48 -9.53 6.34
CA THR A 87 3.77 -9.41 7.63
C THR A 87 3.05 -10.70 7.96
N PHE A 88 2.37 -11.32 6.99
CA PHE A 88 1.69 -12.59 7.24
C PHE A 88 2.68 -13.67 7.72
N ALA A 89 3.82 -13.81 7.04
CA ALA A 89 4.89 -14.73 7.43
C ALA A 89 5.59 -14.36 8.75
N TRP A 90 5.55 -13.09 9.15
CA TRP A 90 6.06 -12.64 10.45
C TRP A 90 5.09 -12.93 11.59
N LEU A 91 3.77 -12.87 11.36
CA LEU A 91 2.79 -13.19 12.39
C LEU A 91 2.81 -14.67 12.80
N THR A 92 3.32 -15.57 11.95
CA THR A 92 3.50 -17.00 12.29
C THR A 92 4.67 -17.24 13.25
N THR A 93 5.52 -16.24 13.50
CA THR A 93 6.61 -16.32 14.51
C THR A 93 6.14 -15.97 15.92
N GLY A 94 4.84 -15.73 16.13
CA GLY A 94 4.25 -15.39 17.43
C GLY A 94 4.76 -14.07 18.05
N PRO A 95 4.85 -12.95 17.32
CA PRO A 95 5.26 -11.67 17.90
C PRO A 95 4.23 -11.19 18.93
N SER A 96 4.67 -10.34 19.88
CA SER A 96 3.73 -9.75 20.85
C SER A 96 2.62 -8.94 20.16
N THR A 97 1.38 -9.06 20.64
CA THR A 97 0.22 -8.34 20.09
C THR A 97 0.42 -6.84 20.06
N TRP A 98 1.07 -6.28 21.09
CA TRP A 98 1.40 -4.86 21.15
C TRP A 98 2.30 -4.43 20.00
N LEU A 99 3.42 -5.14 19.78
CA LEU A 99 4.37 -4.82 18.72
C LEU A 99 3.76 -4.98 17.33
N ALA A 100 3.06 -6.09 17.09
CA ALA A 100 2.40 -6.35 15.82
C ALA A 100 1.36 -5.27 15.50
N SER A 101 0.52 -4.92 16.46
CA SER A 101 -0.48 -3.83 16.33
C SER A 101 0.18 -2.50 15.98
N MET A 102 1.26 -2.14 16.67
CA MET A 102 1.99 -0.90 16.43
C MET A 102 2.59 -0.86 15.02
N LEU A 103 3.33 -1.90 14.61
CA LEU A 103 4.00 -1.96 13.32
C LEU A 103 3.01 -1.98 12.15
N ILE A 104 1.93 -2.75 12.27
CA ILE A 104 0.87 -2.79 11.24
C ILE A 104 0.25 -1.40 11.07
N ARG A 105 -0.17 -0.75 12.16
CA ARG A 105 -0.77 0.59 12.11
C ARG A 105 0.20 1.63 11.56
N ALA A 106 1.45 1.61 12.01
CA ALA A 106 2.49 2.53 11.56
C ALA A 106 2.73 2.38 10.05
N PHE A 107 2.79 1.15 9.54
CA PHE A 107 2.91 0.90 8.10
C PHE A 107 1.70 1.46 7.35
N VAL A 108 0.46 1.16 7.79
CA VAL A 108 -0.74 1.67 7.14
C VAL A 108 -0.72 3.20 7.07
N ILE A 109 -0.52 3.87 8.22
CA ILE A 109 -0.48 5.33 8.29
C ILE A 109 0.61 5.89 7.37
N ALA A 110 1.81 5.31 7.37
CA ALA A 110 2.90 5.73 6.49
C ALA A 110 2.51 5.63 5.01
N ARG A 111 1.78 4.59 4.59
CA ARG A 111 1.29 4.45 3.20
C ARG A 111 0.23 5.50 2.83
N PHE A 112 -0.67 5.85 3.74
CA PHE A 112 -1.62 6.94 3.53
C PHE A 112 -0.90 8.29 3.41
N VAL A 113 0.01 8.60 4.34
CA VAL A 113 0.81 9.83 4.30
C VAL A 113 1.64 9.90 3.01
N HIS A 114 2.30 8.81 2.62
CA HIS A 114 3.06 8.74 1.37
C HIS A 114 2.18 9.12 0.18
N THR A 115 0.96 8.58 0.10
CA THR A 115 0.03 8.84 -1.00
C THR A 115 -0.45 10.28 -1.04
N VAL A 116 -0.82 10.84 0.11
CA VAL A 116 -1.27 12.25 0.22
C VAL A 116 -0.14 13.20 -0.18
N VAL A 117 1.08 12.97 0.31
CA VAL A 117 2.24 13.79 -0.05
C VAL A 117 2.63 13.60 -1.51
N TYR A 118 2.50 12.40 -2.07
CA TYR A 118 2.89 12.14 -3.46
C TYR A 118 1.89 12.72 -4.47
N ALA A 119 0.60 12.46 -4.26
CA ALA A 119 -0.45 12.73 -5.24
C ALA A 119 -1.12 14.10 -5.06
N ILE A 120 -1.21 14.63 -3.82
CA ILE A 120 -2.02 15.82 -3.52
C ILE A 120 -1.12 17.01 -3.16
N PHE A 121 -0.18 16.84 -2.22
CA PHE A 121 0.67 17.93 -1.72
C PHE A 121 2.15 17.56 -1.79
N PRO A 122 2.79 17.67 -2.98
CA PRO A 122 4.18 17.31 -3.18
C PRO A 122 5.11 18.25 -2.40
N LYS A 123 5.48 17.83 -1.18
CA LYS A 123 6.47 18.49 -0.33
C LYS A 123 7.57 17.50 0.04
N GLN A 124 8.74 17.64 -0.58
CA GLN A 124 9.97 17.08 -0.02
C GLN A 124 10.20 17.70 1.37
N PRO A 125 10.74 16.97 2.37
CA PRO A 125 11.25 15.59 2.37
C PRO A 125 10.25 14.52 2.85
N HIS A 126 9.00 14.90 3.14
CA HIS A 126 8.00 14.06 3.81
C HIS A 126 7.71 12.74 3.08
N ARG A 127 7.85 12.72 1.74
CA ARG A 127 7.73 11.51 0.93
C ARG A 127 8.79 10.47 1.28
N ALA A 128 10.05 10.89 1.38
CA ALA A 128 11.17 10.00 1.66
C ALA A 128 11.05 9.43 3.08
N LEU A 129 10.70 10.28 4.06
CA LEU A 129 10.49 9.86 5.44
C LEU A 129 9.38 8.80 5.54
N ALA A 130 8.21 9.04 4.93
CA ALA A 130 7.11 8.06 4.94
C ALA A 130 7.49 6.73 4.24
N PHE A 131 8.29 6.81 3.17
CA PHE A 131 8.80 5.62 2.49
C PHE A 131 9.74 4.81 3.39
N PHE A 132 10.71 5.45 4.04
CA PHE A 132 11.67 4.76 4.91
C PHE A 132 11.02 4.11 6.15
N VAL A 133 9.95 4.71 6.69
CA VAL A 133 9.18 4.09 7.76
C VAL A 133 8.57 2.77 7.28
N GLY A 134 7.87 2.78 6.14
CA GLY A 134 7.27 1.56 5.59
C GLY A 134 8.32 0.50 5.25
N PHE A 135 9.39 0.92 4.57
CA PHE A 135 10.51 0.05 4.19
C PHE A 135 11.20 -0.58 5.39
N GLY A 136 11.48 0.21 6.44
CA GLY A 136 12.11 -0.27 7.67
C GLY A 136 11.26 -1.28 8.42
N ILE A 137 9.94 -1.06 8.49
CA ILE A 137 9.01 -2.02 9.12
C ILE A 137 9.03 -3.35 8.36
N THR A 138 8.87 -3.32 7.03
CA THR A 138 8.90 -4.54 6.22
C THR A 138 10.26 -5.25 6.32
N GLY A 139 11.36 -4.50 6.30
CA GLY A 139 12.71 -5.06 6.45
C GLY A 139 12.93 -5.73 7.81
N TYR A 140 12.48 -5.09 8.90
CA TYR A 140 12.53 -5.67 10.24
C TYR A 140 11.72 -6.98 10.31
N GLN A 141 10.49 -6.97 9.82
CA GLN A 141 9.63 -8.17 9.83
C GLN A 141 10.27 -9.30 9.02
N ALA A 142 10.75 -9.03 7.81
CA ALA A 142 11.40 -10.03 6.97
C ALA A 142 12.65 -10.63 7.64
N PHE A 143 13.51 -9.78 8.22
CA PHE A 143 14.71 -10.22 8.91
C PHE A 143 14.38 -11.02 10.17
N SER A 144 13.39 -10.57 10.95
CA SER A 144 12.90 -11.29 12.13
C SER A 144 12.33 -12.66 11.76
N THR A 145 11.56 -12.76 10.67
CA THR A 145 11.04 -14.04 10.16
C THR A 145 12.17 -14.96 9.72
N LEU A 146 13.16 -14.43 9.00
CA LEU A 146 14.32 -15.21 8.55
C LEU A 146 15.07 -15.81 9.75
N LEU A 147 15.35 -15.01 10.79
CA LEU A 147 16.06 -15.47 11.98
C LEU A 147 15.28 -16.48 12.80
N TYR A 148 13.95 -16.42 12.79
CA TYR A 148 13.11 -17.36 13.53
C TYR A 148 13.07 -18.76 12.91
N TYR A 149 13.12 -18.84 11.57
CA TYR A 149 13.02 -20.10 10.83
C TYR A 149 14.36 -20.69 10.37
N LEU A 150 15.47 -19.98 10.61
CA LEU A 150 16.83 -20.49 10.42
C LEU A 150 17.20 -21.52 11.49
#